data_AF-A0A3D0PBN9-F1
#
_entry.id   AF-A0A3D0PBN9-F1
#
_cell.length_a   1.000
_cell.length_b   1.000
_cell.length_c   1.000
_cell.angle_alpha   90.00
_cell.angle_beta   90.00
_cell.angle_gamma   90.00
#
_symmetry.space_group_name_H-M   'P 1'
#
loop_
_entity.id
_entity.type
_entity.pdbx_description
1 polymer ?
#
loop_
_entity_poly.entity_id
_entity_poly.type
_entity_poly.pdbx_seq_one_letter_code
_entity_poly.pdbx_strand_id
1 'polypeptide(L)'
;MSIVSNSIINADAEARYLSPGELDQIKAFATGGQRRLRVAQILSEGRERIVKQAGSALFQRRPDVVSPGGNAYGDEMTATCLR
;
A
#
# COMPACT_ATOMS: atom_id res chain seq x y z
N MET A 1 10.93 -0.11 1.22
CA MET A 1 11.99 0.54 2.01
C MET A 1 11.42 1.78 2.69
N SER A 2 11.81 2.04 3.95
CA SER A 2 11.44 3.23 4.72
C SER A 2 12.46 4.35 4.51
N ILE A 3 12.07 5.61 4.73
CA ILE A 3 12.99 6.75 4.75
C ILE A 3 14.14 6.52 5.75
N VAL A 4 13.86 5.91 6.90
CA VAL A 4 14.87 5.57 7.92
C VAL A 4 15.87 4.55 7.36
N SER A 5 15.38 3.50 6.71
CA SER A 5 16.23 2.45 6.12
C SER A 5 17.14 3.03 5.04
N ASN A 6 16.59 3.88 4.17
CA ASN A 6 17.35 4.51 3.09
C ASN A 6 18.45 5.43 3.63
N SER A 7 18.14 6.25 4.64
CA SER A 7 19.13 7.14 5.26
C SER A 7 20.29 6.36 5.89
N ILE A 8 19.99 5.23 6.56
CA ILE A 8 21.02 4.37 7.16
C ILE A 8 21.88 3.71 6.08
N ILE A 9 21.26 3.14 5.05
CA ILE A 9 21.98 2.48 3.95
C ILE A 9 22.92 3.46 3.24
N ASN A 10 22.47 4.68 2.99
CA ASN A 10 23.30 5.70 2.33
C ASN A 10 24.49 6.12 3.21
N ALA A 11 24.26 6.35 4.50
CA ALA A 11 25.33 6.72 5.43
C ALA A 11 26.35 5.58 5.62
N ASP A 12 25.88 4.34 5.64
CA ASP A 12 26.73 3.13 5.72
C ASP A 12 27.59 2.97 4.45
N ALA A 13 27.00 3.18 3.26
CA ALA A 13 27.73 3.14 1.99
C ALA A 13 28.87 4.19 1.91
N GLU A 14 28.73 5.30 2.64
CA GLU A 14 29.72 6.36 2.73
C GLU A 14 30.60 6.28 4.00
N ALA A 15 30.44 5.23 4.82
CA ALA A 15 31.14 5.02 6.09
C ALA A 15 31.11 6.25 7.02
N ARG A 16 29.96 6.94 7.08
CA ARG A 16 29.75 8.13 7.90
C ARG A 16 28.51 8.00 8.79
N TYR A 17 28.39 8.91 9.75
CA TYR A 17 27.14 9.08 10.48
C TYR A 17 26.08 9.81 9.63
N LEU A 18 24.84 9.76 10.11
CA LEU A 18 23.74 10.53 9.53
C LEU A 18 24.05 12.03 9.61
N SER A 19 23.85 12.70 8.49
CA SER A 19 23.94 14.15 8.40
C SER A 19 22.76 14.80 9.15
N PRO A 20 22.88 16.07 9.57
CA PRO A 20 21.77 16.80 10.17
C PRO A 20 20.50 16.78 9.31
N GLY A 21 20.63 16.90 7.99
CA GLY A 21 19.49 16.84 7.06
C GLY A 21 18.79 15.47 7.03
N GLU A 22 19.53 14.36 7.11
CA GLU A 22 18.94 13.02 7.20
C GLU A 22 18.24 12.82 8.56
N LEU A 23 18.82 13.34 9.64
CA LEU A 23 18.18 13.32 10.97
C LEU A 23 16.88 14.13 10.98
N ASP A 24 16.85 15.29 10.33
CA ASP A 24 15.64 16.11 10.20
C ASP A 24 14.54 15.39 9.42
N GLN A 25 14.88 14.66 8.36
CA GLN A 25 13.93 13.83 7.62
C GLN A 25 13.35 12.71 8.48
N ILE A 26 14.19 12.03 9.27
CA ILE A 26 13.76 10.98 10.20
C ILE A 26 12.83 11.57 11.27
N LYS A 27 13.19 12.73 11.83
CA LYS A 27 12.37 13.46 12.81
C LYS A 27 11.02 13.83 12.22
N ALA A 28 10.99 14.45 11.04
CA ALA A 28 9.75 14.82 10.35
C ALA A 28 8.88 13.59 10.06
N PHE A 29 9.49 12.48 9.62
CA PHE A 29 8.79 11.21 9.47
C PHE A 29 8.17 10.77 10.79
N ALA A 30 8.95 10.65 11.86
CA ALA A 30 8.48 10.20 13.17
C ALA A 30 7.33 11.07 13.71
N THR A 31 7.45 12.40 13.64
CA THR A 31 6.41 13.34 14.08
C THR A 31 5.10 13.17 13.31
N GLY A 32 5.15 12.87 12.01
CA GLY A 32 3.97 12.56 11.19
C GLY A 32 3.37 11.17 11.40
N GLY A 33 3.95 10.34 12.29
CA GLY A 33 3.60 8.93 12.46
C GLY A 33 2.14 8.69 12.84
N GLN A 34 1.60 9.44 13.80
CA GLN A 34 0.22 9.29 14.27
C GLN A 34 -0.81 9.50 13.15
N ARG A 35 -0.58 10.47 12.26
CA ARG A 35 -1.44 10.70 11.10
C ARG A 35 -1.44 9.49 10.15
N ARG A 36 -0.26 8.93 9.86
CA ARG A 36 -0.14 7.77 8.98
C ARG A 36 -0.76 6.51 9.60
N LEU A 37 -0.59 6.30 10.90
CA LEU A 37 -1.24 5.19 11.62
C LEU A 37 -2.77 5.30 11.58
N ARG A 38 -3.31 6.50 11.79
CA ARG A 38 -4.76 6.73 11.67
C ARG A 38 -5.30 6.41 10.28
N VAL A 39 -4.59 6.82 9.23
CA VAL A 39 -4.96 6.48 7.85
C VAL A 39 -4.92 4.97 7.63
N ALA A 40 -3.85 4.30 8.08
CA ALA A 40 -3.74 2.85 7.98
C ALA A 40 -4.88 2.14 8.70
N GLN A 41 -5.23 2.58 9.91
CA GLN A 41 -6.35 2.05 10.68
C GLN A 41 -7.68 2.18 9.92
N ILE A 42 -8.00 3.37 9.40
CA ILE A 42 -9.24 3.59 8.63
C ILE A 42 -9.29 2.68 7.39
N LEU A 43 -8.17 2.49 6.71
CA LEU A 43 -8.09 1.60 5.54
C LEU A 43 -8.26 0.13 5.94
N SER A 44 -7.65 -0.29 7.05
CA SER A 44 -7.77 -1.65 7.57
C SER A 44 -9.19 -1.98 8.01
N GLU A 45 -9.84 -1.09 8.76
CA GLU A 45 -11.23 -1.21 9.19
C GLU A 45 -12.19 -1.18 7.99
N GLY A 46 -11.89 -0.36 6.97
CA GLY A 46 -12.69 -0.21 5.77
C GLY A 46 -12.45 -1.27 4.68
N ARG A 47 -11.51 -2.21 4.87
CA ARG A 47 -10.97 -3.09 3.81
C ARG A 47 -12.06 -3.79 3.01
N GLU A 48 -12.98 -4.49 3.68
CA GLU A 48 -14.02 -5.29 3.01
C GLU A 48 -14.93 -4.41 2.13
N ARG A 49 -15.39 -3.28 2.66
CA ARG A 49 -16.23 -2.33 1.93
C ARG A 49 -15.49 -1.77 0.72
N ILE A 50 -14.23 -1.36 0.90
CA ILE A 50 -13.40 -0.78 -0.17
C ILE A 50 -13.22 -1.79 -1.31
N VAL A 51 -12.81 -3.02 -0.98
CA VAL A 51 -12.59 -4.09 -1.97
C VAL A 51 -13.88 -4.45 -2.69
N LYS A 52 -15.00 -4.59 -1.99
CA LYS A 52 -16.30 -4.91 -2.59
C LYS A 52 -16.78 -3.82 -3.57
N GLN A 53 -16.64 -2.55 -3.19
CA GLN A 53 -17.00 -1.42 -4.04
C GLN A 53 -16.09 -1.35 -5.27
N ALA A 54 -14.78 -1.52 -5.10
CA ALA A 54 -13.81 -1.51 -6.19
C ALA A 54 -14.05 -2.69 -7.16
N GLY A 55 -14.26 -3.90 -6.65
CA GLY A 55 -14.55 -5.08 -7.47
C GLY A 55 -15.84 -4.94 -8.27
N SER A 56 -16.90 -4.43 -7.63
CA SER A 56 -18.18 -4.16 -8.32
C SER A 56 -18.01 -3.15 -9.45
N ALA A 57 -17.28 -2.05 -9.20
CA ALA A 57 -17.00 -1.04 -10.21
C ALA A 57 -16.11 -1.59 -11.35
N LEU A 58 -15.13 -2.45 -11.03
CA LEU A 58 -14.26 -3.10 -12.01
C LEU A 58 -15.08 -3.99 -12.96
N PHE A 59 -15.89 -4.90 -12.43
CA PHE A 59 -16.65 -5.86 -13.25
C PHE A 59 -17.77 -5.20 -14.04
N GLN A 60 -18.34 -4.10 -13.55
CA GLN A 60 -19.26 -3.27 -14.34
C GLN A 60 -18.56 -2.60 -15.53
N ARG A 61 -17.33 -2.10 -15.33
CA ARG A 61 -16.54 -1.47 -16.40
C ARG A 61 -15.94 -2.47 -17.38
N ARG A 62 -15.63 -3.66 -16.90
CA ARG A 62 -14.95 -4.74 -17.64
C ARG A 62 -15.69 -6.07 -17.42
N PRO A 63 -16.88 -6.23 -18.02
CA PRO A 63 -17.64 -7.47 -17.89
C PRO A 63 -16.95 -8.66 -18.58
N ASP A 64 -16.05 -8.38 -19.53
CA ASP A 64 -15.24 -9.37 -20.24
C ASP A 64 -14.35 -10.20 -19.31
N VAL A 65 -13.88 -9.62 -18.20
CA VAL A 65 -12.98 -10.33 -17.29
C VAL A 65 -13.66 -11.43 -16.48
N VAL A 66 -14.98 -11.32 -16.25
CA VAL A 66 -15.80 -12.28 -15.48
C VAL A 66 -16.75 -13.10 -16.36
N SER A 67 -16.71 -12.91 -17.68
CA SER A 67 -17.46 -13.70 -18.66
C SER A 67 -16.71 -14.99 -19.02
N PRO A 68 -17.37 -16.02 -19.59
CA PRO A 68 -16.69 -17.25 -20.01
C PRO A 68 -15.46 -16.96 -20.90
N GLY A 69 -14.31 -17.51 -20.52
CA GLY A 69 -13.02 -17.23 -21.19
C GLY A 69 -12.23 -16.04 -20.63
N GLY A 70 -12.81 -15.26 -19.71
CA GLY A 70 -12.13 -14.19 -18.98
C GLY A 70 -11.27 -14.68 -17.82
N ASN A 71 -10.25 -13.90 -17.44
CA ASN A 71 -9.26 -14.28 -16.43
C ASN A 71 -9.82 -14.37 -14.99
N ALA A 72 -10.98 -13.78 -14.72
CA ALA A 72 -11.68 -13.84 -13.45
C ALA A 72 -12.99 -14.66 -13.56
N TYR A 73 -13.16 -15.47 -14.61
CA TYR A 73 -14.36 -16.29 -14.78
C TYR A 73 -14.46 -17.40 -13.72
N GLY A 74 -15.64 -17.50 -13.09
CA GLY A 74 -15.92 -18.49 -12.05
C GLY A 74 -15.55 -18.01 -10.63
N ASP A 75 -16.10 -18.70 -9.62
CA ASP A 75 -16.03 -18.28 -8.23
C ASP A 75 -14.59 -18.25 -7.67
N GLU A 76 -13.77 -19.25 -8.00
CA GLU A 76 -12.39 -19.35 -7.53
C GLU A 76 -11.50 -18.22 -8.08
N MET A 77 -11.63 -17.92 -9.37
CA MET A 77 -10.84 -16.87 -10.02
C MET A 77 -11.33 -15.48 -9.62
N THR A 78 -12.64 -15.30 -9.44
CA THR A 78 -13.21 -14.06 -8.87
C THR A 78 -12.74 -13.85 -7.43
N ALA A 79 -12.76 -14.88 -6.59
CA ALA A 79 -12.24 -14.80 -5.22
C ALA A 79 -10.76 -14.46 -5.21
N THR A 80 -9.96 -15.03 -6.13
CA THR A 80 -8.54 -14.70 -6.30
C THR A 80 -8.32 -13.24 -6.70
N CYS A 81 -9.17 -12.68 -7.56
CA CYS A 81 -9.14 -11.27 -7.94
C CYS A 81 -9.45 -10.33 -6.77
N LEU A 82 -10.29 -10.76 -5.82
CA LEU A 82 -10.74 -9.94 -4.68
C LEU A 82 -9.89 -10.14 -3.41
N ARG A 83 -8.98 -11.11 -3.41
CA ARG A 83 -8.12 -11.47 -2.28
C ARG A 83 -7.01 -10.43 -2.04
#